data_AF-A0AAY4CC95-F1
#
_entry.id   AF-A0AAY4CC95-F1
#
_cell.length_a   1.000
_cell.length_b   1.000
_cell.length_c   1.000
_cell.angle_alpha   90.00
_cell.angle_beta   90.00
_cell.angle_gamma   90.00
#
_symmetry.space_group_name_H-M   'P 1'
#
loop_
_entity.id
_entity.type
_entity.pdbx_description
1 polymer ?
#
loop_
_entity_poly.entity_id
_entity_poly.type
_entity_poly.pdbx_seq_one_letter_code
_entity_poly.pdbx_strand_id
1 'polypeptide(L)'
;MAEAPSKDQDLFTCSVCLDLLKDPVTLHYQKGVYSCPQCRHTFTPRPVLFKNPLIAELVENVKKTRLQAAPPALCYAGPGDVECDVCTGRKVKAVKSCLVCLVSYCETHFKVHNEVNPGGKHTVTDATGPLQEKICSQHHKLLEVFCCSDQKCVCLMCLVDEHSGHKTVAAAAERSEKQKQLVETQRRSQQRLQKREKKVQELREAVETLKRSAQAAVEDTEKIFTQMIRSIGKMRSKVCKIIRDQEKAELSLTEGHLELLEQEIIVLRRRDTELEQLSQTEDHILFLQSFPSLCAPPGSKDLPNITINQSFSFQAVVKSVSALKEKLEDFCKQEEEKISAGGWEFIKYEN
;
A
#
# COMPACT_ATOMS: atom_id res chain seq x y z
N MET A 1 -27.21 -33.08 35.83
CA MET A 1 -27.45 -34.42 36.41
C MET A 1 -26.93 -35.42 35.41
N ALA A 2 -25.88 -36.18 35.76
CA ALA A 2 -25.38 -37.25 34.90
C ALA A 2 -26.25 -38.47 35.14
N GLU A 3 -26.96 -38.92 34.11
CA GLU A 3 -27.61 -40.24 34.14
C GLU A 3 -26.53 -41.31 34.07
N ALA A 4 -26.55 -42.23 35.03
CA ALA A 4 -25.68 -43.41 35.02
C ALA A 4 -26.00 -44.24 33.76
N PRO A 5 -25.00 -44.78 33.04
CA PRO A 5 -25.27 -45.71 31.96
C PRO A 5 -25.95 -46.95 32.55
N SER A 6 -27.14 -47.26 32.06
CA SER A 6 -27.91 -48.43 32.48
C SER A 6 -27.04 -49.69 32.37
N LYS A 7 -26.89 -50.44 33.46
CA LYS A 7 -26.20 -51.75 33.55
C LYS A 7 -26.77 -52.82 32.59
N ASP A 8 -27.78 -52.50 31.81
CA ASP A 8 -28.50 -53.45 30.95
C ASP A 8 -27.81 -53.70 29.59
N GLN A 9 -26.80 -52.92 29.20
CA GLN A 9 -26.13 -53.08 27.90
C GLN A 9 -25.22 -54.33 27.83
N ASP A 10 -24.65 -54.75 28.96
CA ASP A 10 -23.77 -55.93 29.02
C ASP A 10 -24.56 -57.24 28.83
N LEU A 11 -25.89 -57.22 29.03
CA LEU A 11 -26.76 -58.39 28.89
C LEU A 11 -26.95 -58.85 27.44
N PHE A 12 -26.65 -57.99 26.45
CA PHE A 12 -26.89 -58.27 25.02
C PHE A 12 -25.60 -58.38 24.20
N THR A 13 -24.46 -58.50 24.86
CA THR A 13 -23.14 -58.60 24.24
C THR A 13 -22.65 -60.06 24.27
N CYS A 14 -22.13 -60.55 23.14
CA CYS A 14 -21.57 -61.89 23.06
C CYS A 14 -20.33 -61.99 23.94
N SER A 15 -20.31 -62.92 24.89
CA SER A 15 -19.18 -63.12 25.81
C SER A 15 -17.88 -63.61 25.13
N VAL A 16 -17.95 -63.97 23.84
CA VAL A 16 -16.80 -64.47 23.07
C VAL A 16 -16.21 -63.38 22.18
N CYS A 17 -17.01 -62.73 21.33
CA CYS A 17 -16.52 -61.69 20.41
C CYS A 17 -16.72 -60.27 20.92
N LEU A 18 -17.37 -60.09 22.08
CA LEU A 18 -17.69 -58.80 22.69
C LEU A 18 -18.53 -57.86 21.79
N ASP A 19 -19.16 -58.41 20.75
CA ASP A 19 -20.10 -57.71 19.87
C ASP A 19 -21.56 -57.87 20.33
N LEU A 20 -22.42 -56.92 19.94
CA LEU A 20 -23.86 -57.01 20.19
C LEU A 20 -24.47 -58.21 19.44
N LEU A 21 -25.30 -58.99 20.11
CA LEU A 21 -25.94 -60.20 19.55
C LEU A 21 -26.75 -59.86 18.30
N LYS A 22 -26.41 -60.48 17.16
CA LYS A 22 -27.11 -60.25 15.87
C LYS A 22 -28.33 -61.15 15.67
N ASP A 23 -28.28 -62.38 16.20
CA ASP A 23 -29.39 -63.35 16.20
C ASP A 23 -29.28 -64.20 17.47
N PRO A 24 -29.91 -63.80 18.59
CA PRO A 24 -29.73 -64.47 19.87
C PRO A 24 -30.41 -65.84 19.85
N VAL A 25 -29.61 -66.90 19.66
CA VAL A 25 -30.04 -68.29 19.80
C VAL A 25 -29.33 -68.95 20.97
N THR A 26 -30.10 -69.59 21.86
CA THR A 26 -29.62 -70.23 23.09
C THR A 26 -29.34 -71.71 22.88
N LEU A 27 -28.55 -72.08 21.86
CA LEU A 27 -28.06 -73.46 21.70
C LEU A 27 -26.54 -73.48 21.46
N HIS A 28 -25.86 -74.27 22.28
CA HIS A 28 -24.43 -74.54 22.17
C HIS A 28 -24.22 -75.85 21.40
N TYR A 29 -23.32 -75.85 20.43
CA TYR A 29 -22.99 -77.02 19.61
C TYR A 29 -21.62 -77.58 19.98
N GLN A 30 -21.59 -78.83 20.43
CA GLN A 30 -20.34 -79.55 20.66
C GLN A 30 -20.46 -80.98 20.12
N LYS A 31 -19.52 -81.35 19.24
CA LYS A 31 -19.32 -82.73 18.74
C LYS A 31 -20.62 -83.43 18.26
N GLY A 32 -21.45 -82.75 17.47
CA GLY A 32 -22.64 -83.36 16.84
C GLY A 32 -23.95 -83.26 17.63
N VAL A 33 -23.92 -82.76 18.88
CA VAL A 33 -25.13 -82.62 19.72
C VAL A 33 -25.38 -81.14 20.02
N TYR A 34 -26.64 -80.72 19.89
CA TYR A 34 -27.07 -79.38 20.30
C TYR A 34 -27.55 -79.43 21.74
N SER A 35 -27.10 -78.48 22.57
CA SER A 35 -27.48 -78.43 23.99
C SER A 35 -27.94 -77.04 24.39
N CYS A 36 -28.98 -76.94 25.21
CA CYS A 36 -29.35 -75.69 25.86
C CYS A 36 -28.38 -75.42 27.01
N PRO A 37 -27.64 -74.30 27.03
CA PRO A 37 -26.65 -74.04 28.07
C PRO A 37 -27.27 -73.81 29.46
N GLN A 38 -28.56 -73.46 29.53
CA GLN A 38 -29.24 -73.13 30.79
C GLN A 38 -29.85 -74.37 31.47
N CYS A 39 -30.54 -75.23 30.72
CA CYS A 39 -31.18 -76.43 31.26
C CYS A 39 -30.44 -77.74 30.91
N ARG A 40 -29.37 -77.66 30.11
CA ARG A 40 -28.52 -78.78 29.65
C ARG A 40 -29.25 -79.87 28.87
N HIS A 41 -30.49 -79.60 28.43
CA HIS A 41 -31.24 -80.51 27.57
C HIS A 41 -30.57 -80.64 26.20
N THR A 42 -30.53 -81.84 25.65
CA THR A 42 -29.83 -82.16 24.39
C THR A 42 -30.82 -82.47 23.27
N PHE A 43 -30.44 -82.15 22.03
CA PHE A 43 -31.28 -82.31 20.85
C PHE A 43 -30.49 -82.94 19.69
N THR A 44 -31.08 -83.96 19.06
CA THR A 44 -30.63 -84.57 17.79
C THR A 44 -31.87 -85.10 17.05
N PRO A 45 -32.27 -84.57 15.87
CA PRO A 45 -31.63 -83.49 15.10
C PRO A 45 -31.81 -82.10 15.72
N ARG A 46 -31.22 -81.06 15.10
CA ARG A 46 -31.34 -79.67 15.56
C ARG A 46 -32.82 -79.27 15.68
N PRO A 47 -33.29 -78.73 16.81
CA PRO A 47 -34.66 -78.27 16.93
C PRO A 47 -34.87 -77.02 16.08
N VAL A 48 -36.09 -76.84 15.56
CA VAL A 48 -36.46 -75.63 14.82
C VAL A 48 -36.51 -74.47 15.80
N LEU A 49 -35.69 -73.45 15.56
CA LEU A 49 -35.58 -72.26 16.40
C LEU A 49 -36.44 -71.15 15.82
N PHE A 50 -37.29 -70.56 16.66
CA PHE A 50 -38.05 -69.37 16.33
C PHE A 50 -37.40 -68.15 16.98
N LYS A 51 -37.34 -67.04 16.26
CA LYS A 51 -36.82 -65.77 16.81
C LYS A 51 -37.78 -65.29 17.89
N ASN A 52 -37.25 -64.97 19.06
CA ASN A 52 -38.05 -64.30 20.10
C ASN A 52 -38.18 -62.82 19.72
N PRO A 53 -39.38 -62.34 19.32
CA PRO A 53 -39.56 -60.99 18.82
C PRO A 53 -39.26 -59.93 19.90
N LEU A 54 -39.50 -60.24 21.18
CA LEU A 54 -39.23 -59.32 22.29
C LEU A 54 -37.72 -59.08 22.47
N ILE A 55 -36.90 -60.14 22.39
CA ILE A 55 -35.44 -59.99 22.51
C ILE A 55 -34.87 -59.28 21.27
N ALA A 56 -35.40 -59.58 20.08
CA ALA A 56 -35.01 -58.87 18.87
C ALA A 56 -35.30 -57.37 18.95
N GLU A 57 -36.49 -56.99 19.46
CA GLU A 57 -36.87 -55.59 19.68
C GLU A 57 -35.99 -54.90 20.73
N LEU A 58 -35.68 -55.58 21.84
CA LEU A 58 -34.76 -55.08 22.88
C LEU A 58 -33.34 -54.83 22.34
N VAL A 59 -32.80 -55.75 21.53
CA VAL A 59 -31.49 -55.60 20.88
C VAL A 59 -31.50 -54.43 19.88
N GLU A 60 -32.57 -54.27 19.10
CA GLU A 60 -32.73 -53.14 18.18
C GLU A 60 -32.87 -51.80 18.93
N ASN A 61 -33.52 -51.78 20.09
CA ASN A 61 -33.59 -50.61 20.95
C ASN A 61 -32.20 -50.24 21.50
N VAL A 62 -31.39 -51.22 21.94
CA VAL A 62 -29.99 -50.98 22.35
C VAL A 62 -29.13 -50.48 21.18
N LYS A 63 -29.33 -50.97 19.94
CA LYS A 63 -28.68 -50.41 18.74
C LYS A 63 -29.08 -48.96 18.50
N LYS A 64 -30.37 -48.63 18.62
CA LYS A 64 -30.86 -47.25 18.47
C LYS A 64 -30.31 -46.33 19.56
N THR A 65 -30.18 -46.80 20.80
CA THR A 65 -29.53 -46.05 21.88
C THR A 65 -28.03 -45.83 21.61
N ARG A 66 -27.31 -46.80 21.03
CA ARG A 66 -25.91 -46.62 20.56
C ARG A 66 -25.77 -45.62 19.40
N LEU A 67 -26.78 -45.50 18.54
CA LEU A 67 -26.81 -44.53 17.43
C LEU A 67 -27.17 -43.11 17.89
N GLN A 68 -27.83 -42.96 19.04
CA GLN A 68 -28.19 -41.66 19.63
C GLN A 68 -27.20 -41.15 20.69
N ALA A 69 -26.31 -42.00 21.19
CA ALA A 69 -25.09 -41.54 21.86
C ALA A 69 -24.08 -41.10 20.80
N ALA A 70 -23.80 -39.81 20.71
CA ALA A 70 -22.73 -39.30 19.85
C ALA A 70 -21.44 -40.10 20.11
N PRO A 71 -20.78 -40.67 19.07
CA PRO A 71 -19.44 -41.21 19.24
C PRO A 71 -18.58 -40.10 19.83
N PRO A 72 -17.73 -40.35 20.84
CA PRO A 72 -16.72 -39.36 21.22
C PRO A 72 -16.01 -38.96 19.95
N ALA A 73 -16.02 -37.66 19.62
CA ALA A 73 -15.62 -37.14 18.32
C ALA A 73 -14.32 -37.82 17.85
N LEU A 74 -14.43 -38.73 16.88
CA LEU A 74 -13.27 -39.40 16.30
C LEU A 74 -12.56 -38.34 15.46
N CYS A 75 -11.54 -37.70 16.02
CA CYS A 75 -10.67 -36.76 15.31
C CYS A 75 -9.85 -37.54 14.27
N TYR A 76 -10.42 -37.76 13.09
CA TYR A 76 -9.70 -38.33 11.95
C TYR A 76 -8.49 -37.47 11.62
N ALA A 77 -7.40 -38.10 11.19
CA ALA A 77 -6.20 -37.38 10.79
C ALA A 77 -6.46 -36.54 9.53
N GLY A 78 -6.15 -35.25 9.58
CA GLY A 78 -6.17 -34.35 8.44
C GLY A 78 -4.78 -34.15 7.79
N PRO A 79 -4.67 -33.35 6.72
CA PRO A 79 -3.38 -33.02 6.11
C PRO A 79 -2.42 -32.40 7.13
N GLY A 80 -1.25 -33.04 7.31
CA GLY A 80 -0.23 -32.62 8.28
C GLY A 80 -0.37 -33.22 9.68
N ASP A 81 -1.45 -33.95 9.97
CA ASP A 81 -1.56 -34.72 11.22
C ASP A 81 -0.76 -36.03 11.12
N VAL A 82 -0.23 -36.48 12.26
CA VAL A 82 0.36 -37.82 12.38
C VAL A 82 -0.77 -38.83 12.55
N GLU A 83 -0.77 -39.88 11.73
CA GLU A 83 -1.78 -40.94 11.79
C GLU A 83 -1.49 -41.96 12.89
N CYS A 84 -2.52 -42.55 13.48
CA CYS A 84 -2.37 -43.67 14.40
C CYS A 84 -2.11 -44.98 13.65
N ASP A 85 -0.96 -45.61 13.93
CA ASP A 85 -0.52 -46.82 13.23
C ASP A 85 -1.42 -48.03 13.52
N VAL A 86 -2.01 -48.10 14.73
CA VAL A 86 -2.82 -49.24 15.20
C VAL A 86 -4.25 -49.23 14.66
N CYS A 87 -4.80 -48.06 14.32
CA CYS A 87 -6.16 -47.98 13.79
C CYS A 87 -6.30 -48.79 12.49
N THR A 88 -7.28 -49.71 12.45
CA THR A 88 -7.68 -50.41 11.23
C THR A 88 -8.77 -49.60 10.51
N GLY A 89 -8.63 -49.40 9.20
CA GLY A 89 -9.53 -48.54 8.41
C GLY A 89 -9.08 -47.07 8.38
N ARG A 90 -10.04 -46.12 8.48
CA ARG A 90 -9.74 -44.69 8.43
C ARG A 90 -8.91 -44.27 9.64
N LYS A 91 -7.72 -43.72 9.39
CA LYS A 91 -6.73 -43.38 10.42
C LYS A 91 -7.17 -42.19 11.26
N VAL A 92 -6.99 -42.31 12.57
CA VAL A 92 -7.29 -41.28 13.57
C VAL A 92 -6.01 -40.52 13.89
N LYS A 93 -6.10 -39.24 14.24
CA LYS A 93 -4.95 -38.43 14.65
C LYS A 93 -4.26 -39.07 15.87
N ALA A 94 -2.95 -39.29 15.74
CA ALA A 94 -2.10 -39.70 16.84
C ALA A 94 -1.86 -38.52 17.78
N VAL A 95 -1.84 -38.81 19.07
CA VAL A 95 -1.57 -37.85 20.15
C VAL A 95 -0.19 -38.07 20.75
N LYS A 96 0.25 -39.33 20.82
CA LYS A 96 1.52 -39.74 21.40
C LYS A 96 2.24 -40.71 20.49
N SER A 97 3.56 -40.64 20.48
CA SER A 97 4.43 -41.60 19.80
C SER A 97 5.33 -42.25 20.82
N CYS A 98 5.38 -43.58 20.83
CA CYS A 98 6.28 -44.33 21.70
C CYS A 98 7.63 -44.52 21.00
N LEU A 99 8.70 -44.03 21.62
CA LEU A 99 10.07 -44.10 21.08
C LEU A 99 10.69 -45.49 21.23
N VAL A 100 10.07 -46.37 22.02
CA VAL A 100 10.49 -47.78 22.17
C VAL A 100 9.77 -48.67 21.17
N CYS A 101 8.44 -48.55 21.07
CA CYS A 101 7.66 -49.30 20.09
C CYS A 101 7.89 -48.80 18.66
N LEU A 102 8.30 -47.55 18.49
CA LEU A 102 8.35 -46.85 17.20
C LEU A 102 6.97 -46.77 16.52
N VAL A 103 5.94 -46.53 17.33
CA VAL A 103 4.53 -46.52 16.94
C VAL A 103 3.85 -45.25 17.46
N SER A 104 3.03 -44.63 16.63
CA SER A 104 2.17 -43.48 16.92
C SER A 104 0.75 -43.94 17.24
N TYR A 105 0.23 -43.47 18.37
CA TYR A 105 -1.05 -43.89 18.94
C TYR A 105 -2.03 -42.70 19.04
N CYS A 106 -3.28 -42.91 18.64
CA CYS A 106 -4.39 -42.05 19.04
C CYS A 106 -4.71 -42.25 20.53
N GLU A 107 -5.53 -41.37 21.12
CA GLU A 107 -5.79 -41.36 22.57
C GLU A 107 -6.24 -42.74 23.10
N THR A 108 -7.14 -43.41 22.37
CA THR A 108 -7.68 -44.72 22.78
C THR A 108 -6.61 -45.81 22.75
N HIS A 109 -5.86 -45.92 21.67
CA HIS A 109 -4.79 -46.91 21.56
C HIS A 109 -3.60 -46.60 22.48
N PHE A 110 -3.34 -45.32 22.76
CA PHE A 110 -2.31 -44.91 23.69
C PHE A 110 -2.67 -45.30 25.13
N LYS A 111 -3.95 -45.14 25.51
CA LYS A 111 -4.45 -45.57 26.82
C LYS A 111 -4.21 -47.07 27.03
N VAL A 112 -4.59 -47.90 26.05
CA VAL A 112 -4.35 -49.36 26.09
C VAL A 112 -2.85 -49.67 26.14
N HIS A 113 -2.04 -48.98 25.34
CA HIS A 113 -0.58 -49.14 25.36
C HIS A 113 0.02 -48.88 26.75
N ASN A 114 -0.45 -47.84 27.44
CA ASN A 114 0.01 -47.48 28.78
C ASN A 114 -0.49 -48.45 29.86
N GLU A 115 -1.70 -48.98 29.71
CA GLU A 115 -2.25 -50.02 30.61
C GLU A 115 -1.47 -51.34 30.50
N VAL A 116 -1.06 -51.74 29.30
CA VAL A 116 -0.25 -52.96 29.05
C VAL A 116 1.22 -52.77 29.45
N ASN A 117 1.71 -51.53 29.45
CA ASN A 117 3.09 -51.18 29.84
C ASN A 117 3.11 -50.32 31.11
N PRO A 118 2.62 -50.83 32.25
CA PRO A 118 2.51 -50.05 33.46
C PRO A 118 3.90 -49.66 34.00
N GLY A 119 3.98 -48.44 34.56
CA GLY A 119 5.20 -47.92 35.18
C GLY A 119 6.11 -47.11 34.24
N GLY A 120 5.61 -46.63 33.10
CA GLY A 120 6.35 -45.66 32.26
C GLY A 120 7.63 -46.20 31.63
N LYS A 121 7.74 -47.53 31.49
CA LYS A 121 8.91 -48.21 30.90
C LYS A 121 9.18 -47.79 29.46
N HIS A 122 8.14 -47.36 28.77
CA HIS A 122 8.21 -46.89 27.39
C HIS A 122 8.25 -45.37 27.36
N THR A 123 9.34 -44.80 26.85
CA THR A 123 9.43 -43.35 26.64
C THR A 123 8.50 -42.93 25.51
N VAL A 124 7.69 -41.91 25.76
CA VAL A 124 6.67 -41.40 24.84
C VAL A 124 6.83 -39.90 24.65
N THR A 125 6.53 -39.41 23.45
CA THR A 125 6.58 -37.98 23.09
C THR A 125 5.30 -37.58 22.38
N ASP A 126 5.00 -36.27 22.33
CA ASP A 126 3.88 -35.77 21.53
C ASP A 126 4.10 -36.08 20.05
N ALA A 127 3.03 -36.43 19.35
CA ALA A 127 3.04 -36.70 17.91
C ALA A 127 3.20 -35.40 17.09
N THR A 128 4.36 -34.76 17.24
CA THR A 128 4.78 -33.53 16.57
C THR A 128 5.63 -33.88 15.34
N GLY A 129 4.94 -34.19 14.24
CA GLY A 129 5.53 -34.59 12.96
C GLY A 129 5.77 -36.10 12.81
N PRO A 130 6.10 -36.57 11.59
CA PRO A 130 6.23 -37.98 11.28
C PRO A 130 7.29 -38.67 12.15
N LEU A 131 6.91 -39.72 12.86
CA LEU A 131 7.84 -40.49 13.70
C LEU A 131 8.98 -41.09 12.87
N GLN A 132 8.70 -41.46 11.62
CA GLN A 132 9.67 -42.04 10.69
C GLN A 132 10.87 -41.13 10.39
N GLU A 133 10.69 -39.81 10.41
CA GLU A 133 11.81 -38.86 10.22
C GLU A 133 12.79 -38.86 11.41
N LYS A 134 12.36 -39.36 12.56
CA LYS A 134 13.16 -39.47 13.78
C LYS A 134 13.84 -40.85 13.90
N ILE A 135 13.57 -41.76 12.96
CA ILE A 135 14.08 -43.14 12.95
C ILE A 135 15.11 -43.29 11.83
N CYS A 136 16.23 -43.93 12.14
CA CYS A 136 17.22 -44.31 11.14
C CYS A 136 16.63 -45.35 10.18
N SER A 137 16.62 -45.05 8.89
CA SER A 137 16.11 -45.93 7.84
C SER A 137 16.89 -47.24 7.71
N GLN A 138 18.18 -47.26 8.01
CA GLN A 138 19.02 -48.46 7.93
C GLN A 138 18.85 -49.36 9.16
N HIS A 139 18.94 -48.77 10.35
CA HIS A 139 19.03 -49.52 11.60
C HIS A 139 17.72 -49.62 12.38
N HIS A 140 16.68 -48.89 11.98
CA HIS A 140 15.39 -48.85 12.66
C HIS A 140 15.53 -48.49 14.15
N LYS A 141 16.42 -47.53 14.44
CA LYS A 141 16.73 -46.98 15.77
C LYS A 141 16.53 -45.47 15.78
N LEU A 142 16.26 -44.89 16.95
CA LEU A 142 16.08 -43.45 17.11
C LEU A 142 17.35 -42.67 16.76
N LEU A 143 17.20 -41.51 16.12
CA LEU A 143 18.29 -40.60 15.79
C LEU A 143 18.63 -39.71 16.99
N GLU A 144 19.45 -40.23 17.90
CA GLU A 144 19.77 -39.59 19.19
C GLU A 144 21.11 -38.82 19.19
N VAL A 145 21.94 -39.02 18.18
CA VAL A 145 23.28 -38.43 18.05
C VAL A 145 23.29 -37.45 16.89
N PHE A 146 23.93 -36.30 17.05
CA PHE A 146 24.19 -35.37 15.96
C PHE A 146 25.65 -35.48 15.51
N CYS A 147 25.85 -35.80 14.24
CA CYS A 147 27.17 -35.77 13.63
C CYS A 147 27.49 -34.34 13.19
N CYS A 148 28.41 -33.66 13.89
CA CYS A 148 28.82 -32.29 13.58
C CYS A 148 29.56 -32.20 12.25
N SER A 149 30.30 -33.24 11.86
CA SER A 149 31.01 -33.29 10.58
C SER A 149 30.04 -33.27 9.40
N ASP A 150 28.97 -34.06 9.48
CA ASP A 150 28.01 -34.24 8.37
C ASP A 150 26.72 -33.43 8.54
N GLN A 151 26.58 -32.70 9.65
CA GLN A 151 25.41 -31.89 10.01
C GLN A 151 24.07 -32.64 9.95
N LYS A 152 24.06 -33.90 10.41
CA LYS A 152 22.86 -34.76 10.41
C LYS A 152 22.68 -35.52 11.72
N CYS A 153 21.42 -35.78 12.06
CA CYS A 153 21.08 -36.69 13.16
C CYS A 153 21.25 -38.15 12.70
N VAL A 154 21.91 -38.96 13.52
CA VAL A 154 22.25 -40.37 13.28
C VAL A 154 21.88 -41.21 14.50
N CYS A 155 21.70 -42.52 14.31
CA CYS A 155 21.50 -43.45 15.44
C CYS A 155 22.84 -43.98 15.97
N LEU A 156 22.82 -44.67 17.12
CA LEU A 156 24.03 -45.22 17.75
C LEU A 156 24.75 -46.28 16.89
N MET A 157 24.04 -47.00 16.01
CA MET A 157 24.67 -47.98 15.11
C MET A 157 25.41 -47.27 13.97
N CYS A 158 24.82 -46.21 13.40
CA CYS A 158 25.49 -45.34 12.43
C CYS A 158 26.75 -44.69 13.01
N LEU A 159 26.75 -44.34 14.30
CA LEU A 159 27.90 -43.75 14.98
C LEU A 159 29.13 -44.67 14.97
N VAL A 160 28.92 -45.97 15.22
CA VAL A 160 30.04 -46.94 15.32
C VAL A 160 30.48 -47.50 13.98
N ASP A 161 29.64 -47.38 12.95
CA ASP A 161 29.90 -47.87 11.60
C ASP A 161 30.33 -46.71 10.68
N GLU A 162 29.39 -46.15 9.92
CA GLU A 162 29.63 -45.13 8.89
C GLU A 162 30.21 -43.80 9.43
N HIS A 163 29.89 -43.44 10.67
CA HIS A 163 30.33 -42.18 11.30
C HIS A 163 31.45 -42.37 12.32
N SER A 164 32.16 -43.50 12.25
CA SER A 164 33.28 -43.79 13.13
C SER A 164 34.39 -42.74 12.95
N GLY A 165 34.81 -42.11 14.05
CA GLY A 165 35.82 -41.05 14.04
C GLY A 165 35.31 -39.65 13.69
N HIS A 166 34.02 -39.46 13.36
CA HIS A 166 33.45 -38.13 13.19
C HIS A 166 33.24 -37.42 14.53
N LYS A 167 33.25 -36.08 14.52
CA LYS A 167 32.90 -35.31 15.71
C LYS A 167 31.40 -35.42 15.92
N THR A 168 30.98 -36.07 17.01
CA THR A 168 29.57 -36.27 17.32
C THR A 168 29.23 -35.82 18.73
N VAL A 169 27.99 -35.37 18.92
CA VAL A 169 27.44 -34.97 20.23
C VAL A 169 26.02 -35.51 20.38
N ALA A 170 25.48 -35.54 21.59
CA ALA A 170 24.06 -35.85 21.77
C ALA A 170 23.18 -34.81 21.05
N ALA A 171 22.14 -35.25 20.35
CA ALA A 171 21.26 -34.34 19.60
C ALA A 171 20.61 -33.27 20.51
N ALA A 172 20.30 -33.61 21.76
CA ALA A 172 19.79 -32.67 22.76
C ALA A 172 20.82 -31.58 23.13
N ALA A 173 22.11 -31.93 23.19
CA ALA A 173 23.18 -30.98 23.49
C ALA A 173 23.40 -30.01 22.30
N GLU A 174 23.48 -30.53 21.07
CA GLU A 174 23.60 -29.68 19.87
C GLU A 174 22.39 -28.76 19.73
N ARG A 175 21.17 -29.26 19.95
CA ARG A 175 19.95 -28.43 19.94
C ARG A 175 20.07 -27.28 20.92
N SER A 176 20.57 -27.53 22.14
CA SER A 176 20.71 -26.49 23.16
C SER A 176 21.68 -25.40 22.72
N GLU A 177 22.76 -25.75 22.01
CA GLU A 177 23.71 -24.78 21.47
C GLU A 177 23.15 -24.02 20.26
N LYS A 178 22.53 -24.73 19.31
CA LYS A 178 21.84 -24.11 18.17
C LYS A 178 20.69 -23.20 18.60
N GLN A 179 20.01 -23.52 19.69
CA GLN A 179 18.97 -22.68 20.28
C GLN A 179 19.54 -21.32 20.74
N LYS A 180 20.73 -21.30 21.35
CA LYS A 180 21.39 -20.04 21.73
C LYS A 180 21.77 -19.20 20.50
N GLN A 181 22.36 -19.85 19.49
CA GLN A 181 22.72 -19.20 18.22
C GLN A 181 21.49 -18.60 17.51
N LEU A 182 20.36 -19.32 17.54
CA LEU A 182 19.09 -18.84 16.98
C LEU A 182 18.61 -17.58 17.70
N VAL A 183 18.62 -17.56 19.03
CA VAL A 183 18.22 -16.39 19.84
C VAL A 183 19.13 -15.19 19.56
N GLU A 184 20.45 -15.40 19.45
CA GLU A 184 21.39 -14.32 19.11
C GLU A 184 21.14 -13.77 17.70
N THR A 185 20.92 -14.67 16.73
CA THR A 185 20.62 -14.30 15.33
C THR A 185 19.30 -13.53 15.24
N GLN A 186 18.28 -13.96 15.99
CA GLN A 186 17.00 -13.28 16.10
C GLN A 186 17.18 -11.87 16.69
N ARG A 187 17.94 -11.73 17.79
CA ARG A 187 18.26 -10.43 18.41
C ARG A 187 18.98 -9.51 17.42
N ARG A 188 19.98 -10.02 16.70
CA ARG A 188 20.73 -9.25 15.70
C ARG A 188 19.83 -8.78 14.56
N SER A 189 18.91 -9.62 14.12
CA SER A 189 17.93 -9.30 13.07
C SER A 189 16.95 -8.23 13.54
N GLN A 190 16.43 -8.33 14.77
CA GLN A 190 15.57 -7.31 15.38
C GLN A 190 16.28 -5.95 15.51
N GLN A 191 17.54 -5.93 15.94
CA GLN A 191 18.33 -4.70 16.00
C GLN A 191 18.54 -4.06 14.62
N ARG A 192 18.80 -4.87 13.58
CA ARG A 192 18.91 -4.38 12.19
C ARG A 192 17.58 -3.81 11.72
N LEU A 193 16.47 -4.48 12.02
CA LEU A 193 15.12 -4.00 11.69
C LEU A 193 14.86 -2.63 12.32
N GLN A 194 15.05 -2.49 13.63
CA GLN A 194 14.87 -1.21 14.35
C GLN A 194 15.73 -0.08 13.77
N LYS A 195 17.00 -0.37 13.43
CA LYS A 195 17.88 0.62 12.77
C LYS A 195 17.33 1.05 11.41
N ARG A 196 16.82 0.11 10.61
CA ARG A 196 16.24 0.41 9.29
C ARG A 196 14.91 1.15 9.41
N GLU A 197 14.04 0.80 10.36
CA GLU A 197 12.81 1.53 10.66
C GLU A 197 13.09 2.97 11.06
N LYS A 198 14.08 3.20 11.94
CA LYS A 198 14.54 4.55 12.27
C LYS A 198 15.04 5.31 11.03
N LYS A 199 15.84 4.65 10.18
CA LYS A 199 16.37 5.30 8.97
C LYS A 199 15.28 5.65 7.97
N VAL A 200 14.23 4.82 7.86
CA VAL A 200 13.04 5.13 7.06
C VAL A 200 12.34 6.37 7.60
N GLN A 201 12.19 6.49 8.93
CA GLN A 201 11.57 7.67 9.53
C GLN A 201 12.40 8.94 9.27
N GLU A 202 13.72 8.89 9.45
CA GLU A 202 14.64 10.01 9.13
C GLU A 202 14.52 10.42 7.65
N LEU A 203 14.45 9.46 6.73
CA LEU A 203 14.30 9.74 5.30
C LEU A 203 12.93 10.36 4.97
N ARG A 204 11.85 9.92 5.63
CA ARG A 204 10.52 10.53 5.46
C ARG A 204 10.53 12.00 5.88
N GLU A 205 11.13 12.29 7.03
CA GLU A 205 11.27 13.67 7.53
C GLU A 205 12.15 14.53 6.62
N ALA A 206 13.24 13.97 6.08
CA ALA A 206 14.09 14.66 5.11
C ALA A 206 13.31 14.99 3.82
N VAL A 207 12.54 14.03 3.29
CA VAL A 207 11.70 14.25 2.10
C VAL A 207 10.66 15.34 2.33
N GLU A 208 9.97 15.34 3.47
CA GLU A 208 9.00 16.40 3.78
C GLU A 208 9.67 17.77 4.02
N THR A 209 10.90 17.78 4.53
CA THR A 209 11.70 19.01 4.65
C THR A 209 12.10 19.54 3.26
N LEU A 210 12.54 18.67 2.35
CA LEU A 210 12.84 19.05 0.97
C LEU A 210 11.61 19.63 0.27
N LYS A 211 10.46 18.95 0.36
CA LYS A 211 9.20 19.44 -0.25
C LYS A 211 8.84 20.83 0.25
N ARG A 212 8.90 21.06 1.57
CA ARG A 212 8.63 22.38 2.16
C ARG A 212 9.63 23.42 1.71
N SER A 213 10.91 23.08 1.65
CA SER A 213 11.96 23.99 1.18
C SER A 213 11.79 24.36 -0.29
N ALA A 214 11.49 23.38 -1.15
CA ALA A 214 11.25 23.62 -2.58
C ALA A 214 10.01 24.48 -2.80
N GLN A 215 8.92 24.21 -2.07
CA GLN A 215 7.70 25.01 -2.14
C GLN A 215 7.96 26.45 -1.69
N ALA A 216 8.66 26.66 -0.57
CA ALA A 216 9.02 27.99 -0.10
C ALA A 216 9.89 28.75 -1.12
N ALA A 217 10.87 28.07 -1.74
CA ALA A 217 11.70 28.68 -2.77
C ALA A 217 10.88 29.11 -4.01
N VAL A 218 9.91 28.30 -4.42
CA VAL A 218 8.97 28.67 -5.52
C VAL A 218 8.14 29.89 -5.11
N GLU A 219 7.54 29.90 -3.92
CA GLU A 219 6.72 31.01 -3.44
C GLU A 219 7.49 32.32 -3.34
N ASP A 220 8.72 32.27 -2.80
CA ASP A 220 9.60 33.43 -2.72
C ASP A 220 10.01 33.92 -4.11
N THR A 221 10.30 33.01 -5.04
CA THR A 221 10.63 33.33 -6.44
C THR A 221 9.46 34.02 -7.14
N GLU A 222 8.24 33.47 -7.03
CA GLU A 222 7.01 34.07 -7.57
C GLU A 222 6.75 35.47 -7.01
N LYS A 223 6.99 35.66 -5.71
CA LYS A 223 6.86 36.95 -5.05
C LYS A 223 7.86 37.98 -5.60
N ILE A 224 9.11 37.57 -5.85
CA ILE A 224 10.14 38.42 -6.45
C ILE A 224 9.73 38.82 -7.88
N PHE A 225 9.34 37.86 -8.73
CA PHE A 225 8.89 38.16 -10.09
C PHE A 225 7.65 39.07 -10.11
N THR A 226 6.70 38.84 -9.20
CA THR A 226 5.52 39.72 -9.05
C THR A 226 5.92 41.17 -8.73
N GLN A 227 6.94 41.38 -7.88
CA GLN A 227 7.46 42.71 -7.58
C GLN A 227 8.15 43.34 -8.80
N MET A 228 8.92 42.57 -9.57
CA MET A 228 9.56 43.03 -10.80
C MET A 228 8.53 43.46 -11.84
N ILE A 229 7.51 42.63 -12.10
CA ILE A 229 6.40 42.92 -13.01
C ILE A 229 5.71 44.21 -12.58
N ARG A 230 5.46 44.40 -11.28
CA ARG A 230 4.86 45.64 -10.75
C ARG A 230 5.73 46.87 -11.04
N SER A 231 7.04 46.77 -10.88
CA SER A 231 7.98 47.87 -11.15
C SER A 231 8.03 48.23 -12.64
N ILE A 232 8.06 47.22 -13.52
CA ILE A 232 7.98 47.42 -14.98
C ILE A 232 6.63 48.04 -15.36
N GLY A 233 5.53 47.56 -14.75
CA GLY A 233 4.19 48.14 -14.94
C GLY A 233 4.12 49.62 -14.55
N LYS A 234 4.76 50.01 -13.44
CA LYS A 234 4.89 51.43 -13.04
C LYS A 234 5.70 52.23 -14.06
N MET A 235 6.80 51.69 -14.56
CA MET A 235 7.61 52.33 -15.61
C MET A 235 6.78 52.56 -16.87
N ARG A 236 6.06 51.54 -17.35
CA ARG A 236 5.14 51.63 -18.48
C ARG A 236 4.13 52.76 -18.29
N SER A 237 3.45 52.81 -17.14
CA SER A 237 2.46 53.85 -16.85
C SER A 237 3.06 55.26 -16.87
N LYS A 238 4.29 55.45 -16.36
CA LYS A 238 4.99 56.73 -16.42
C LYS A 238 5.31 57.15 -17.86
N VAL A 239 5.86 56.24 -18.67
CA VAL A 239 6.19 56.52 -20.08
C VAL A 239 4.93 56.85 -20.88
N CYS A 240 3.86 56.07 -20.73
CA CYS A 240 2.58 56.36 -21.39
C CYS A 240 2.02 57.72 -20.98
N LYS A 241 2.12 58.08 -19.69
CA LYS A 241 1.67 59.38 -19.20
C LYS A 241 2.45 60.52 -19.84
N ILE A 242 3.79 60.42 -19.93
CA ILE A 242 4.61 61.44 -20.60
C ILE A 242 4.16 61.65 -22.06
N ILE A 243 3.91 60.56 -22.79
CA ILE A 243 3.44 60.64 -24.19
C ILE A 243 2.10 61.38 -24.26
N ARG A 244 1.13 61.02 -23.41
CA ARG A 244 -0.20 61.64 -23.39
C ARG A 244 -0.19 63.09 -22.94
N ASP A 245 0.64 63.43 -21.95
CA ASP A 245 0.79 64.80 -21.47
C ASP A 245 1.41 65.69 -22.56
N GLN A 246 2.42 65.19 -23.30
CA GLN A 246 3.01 65.91 -24.43
C GLN A 246 2.03 66.04 -25.61
N GLU A 247 1.35 64.95 -25.99
CA GLU A 247 0.31 64.96 -27.02
C GLU A 247 -0.74 66.03 -26.72
N LYS A 248 -1.25 66.08 -25.49
CA LYS A 248 -2.25 67.06 -25.08
C LYS A 248 -1.72 68.50 -25.15
N ALA A 249 -0.48 68.74 -24.69
CA ALA A 249 0.12 70.08 -24.72
C ALA A 249 0.26 70.60 -26.16
N GLU A 250 0.79 69.76 -27.06
CA GLU A 250 1.02 70.12 -28.46
C GLU A 250 -0.29 70.29 -29.24
N LEU A 251 -1.29 69.44 -28.96
CA LEU A 251 -2.64 69.61 -29.51
C LEU A 251 -3.26 70.94 -29.06
N SER A 252 -3.22 71.25 -27.76
CA SER A 252 -3.80 72.50 -27.25
C SER A 252 -3.13 73.75 -27.84
N LEU A 253 -1.82 73.70 -28.06
CA LEU A 253 -1.07 74.76 -28.74
C LEU A 253 -1.52 74.90 -30.19
N THR A 254 -1.63 73.78 -30.90
CA THR A 254 -2.03 73.74 -32.32
C THR A 254 -3.47 74.20 -32.52
N GLU A 255 -4.39 73.77 -31.66
CA GLU A 255 -5.80 74.18 -31.66
C GLU A 255 -5.92 75.70 -31.44
N GLY A 256 -5.18 76.27 -30.49
CA GLY A 256 -5.17 77.72 -30.27
C GLY A 256 -4.65 78.51 -31.48
N HIS A 257 -3.64 78.00 -32.18
CA HIS A 257 -3.17 78.60 -33.44
C HIS A 257 -4.22 78.49 -34.56
N LEU A 258 -4.94 77.37 -34.64
CA LEU A 258 -6.02 77.17 -35.61
C LEU A 258 -7.15 78.17 -35.39
N GLU A 259 -7.61 78.34 -34.14
CA GLU A 259 -8.67 79.29 -33.79
C GLU A 259 -8.29 80.73 -34.17
N LEU A 260 -7.03 81.13 -33.93
CA LEU A 260 -6.55 82.45 -34.32
C LEU A 260 -6.62 82.67 -35.84
N LEU A 261 -6.17 81.69 -36.63
CA LEU A 261 -6.22 81.76 -38.09
C LEU A 261 -7.67 81.78 -38.61
N GLU A 262 -8.56 80.99 -38.02
CA GLU A 262 -9.99 80.99 -38.38
C GLU A 262 -10.64 82.36 -38.14
N GLN A 263 -10.34 83.01 -37.00
CA GLN A 263 -10.82 84.38 -36.72
C GLN A 263 -10.24 85.41 -37.68
N GLU A 264 -8.95 85.31 -38.02
CA GLU A 264 -8.33 86.19 -38.99
C GLU A 264 -8.98 86.07 -40.37
N ILE A 265 -9.26 84.84 -40.83
CA ILE A 265 -9.99 84.59 -42.09
C ILE A 265 -11.38 85.25 -42.07
N ILE A 266 -12.11 85.19 -40.96
CA ILE A 266 -13.43 85.83 -40.83
C ILE A 266 -13.32 87.35 -40.99
N VAL A 267 -12.34 87.99 -40.32
CA VAL A 267 -12.10 89.43 -40.41
C VAL A 267 -11.70 89.83 -41.83
N LEU A 268 -10.78 89.07 -42.44
CA LEU A 268 -10.33 89.33 -43.81
C LEU A 268 -11.46 89.17 -44.83
N ARG A 269 -12.28 88.12 -44.74
CA ARG A 269 -13.44 87.92 -45.62
C ARG A 269 -14.47 89.04 -45.50
N ARG A 270 -14.72 89.52 -44.27
CA ARG A 270 -15.61 90.67 -44.05
C ARG A 270 -15.05 91.92 -44.72
N ARG A 271 -13.76 92.20 -44.52
CA ARG A 271 -13.10 93.38 -45.12
C ARG A 271 -13.07 93.30 -46.65
N ASP A 272 -12.86 92.12 -47.21
CA ASP A 272 -12.91 91.85 -48.64
C ASP A 272 -14.30 92.17 -49.22
N THR A 273 -15.37 91.72 -48.53
CA THR A 273 -16.76 92.04 -48.90
C THR A 273 -17.04 93.55 -48.84
N GLU A 274 -16.54 94.25 -47.81
CA GLU A 274 -16.68 95.71 -47.66
C GLU A 274 -15.93 96.46 -48.79
N LEU A 275 -14.75 95.98 -49.18
CA LEU A 275 -13.97 96.51 -50.31
C LEU A 275 -14.67 96.29 -51.65
N GLU A 276 -15.24 95.10 -51.87
CA GLU A 276 -16.00 94.78 -53.08
C GLU A 276 -17.23 95.70 -53.21
N GLN A 277 -17.99 95.89 -52.12
CA GLN A 277 -19.13 96.81 -52.09
C GLN A 277 -18.73 98.27 -52.37
N LEU A 278 -17.61 98.73 -51.80
CA LEU A 278 -17.11 100.08 -52.06
C LEU A 278 -16.71 100.26 -53.53
N SER A 279 -16.09 99.25 -54.14
CA SER A 279 -15.66 99.29 -55.55
C SER A 279 -16.82 99.39 -56.55
N GLN A 280 -18.00 98.89 -56.16
CA GLN A 280 -19.22 98.91 -56.96
C GLN A 280 -20.10 100.15 -56.70
N THR A 281 -19.70 101.04 -55.79
CA THR A 281 -20.50 102.20 -55.42
C THR A 281 -20.42 103.32 -56.48
N GLU A 282 -21.57 103.87 -56.87
CA GLU A 282 -21.63 105.02 -57.80
C GLU A 282 -21.50 106.38 -57.08
N ASP A 283 -21.66 106.41 -55.74
CA ASP A 283 -21.52 107.61 -54.92
C ASP A 283 -20.03 107.97 -54.70
N HIS A 284 -19.56 108.97 -55.43
CA HIS A 284 -18.18 109.46 -55.37
C HIS A 284 -17.77 110.00 -53.99
N ILE A 285 -18.70 110.55 -53.20
CA ILE A 285 -18.38 111.11 -51.88
C ILE A 285 -18.20 109.97 -50.88
N LEU A 286 -19.14 109.01 -50.86
CA LEU A 286 -19.03 107.81 -50.02
C LEU A 286 -17.75 107.02 -50.31
N PHE A 287 -17.42 106.87 -51.61
CA PHE A 287 -16.16 106.24 -52.03
C PHE A 287 -14.94 106.92 -51.38
N LEU A 288 -14.80 108.24 -51.57
CA LEU A 288 -13.64 108.99 -51.07
C LEU A 288 -13.59 109.04 -49.54
N GLN A 289 -14.73 109.01 -48.85
CA GLN A 289 -14.79 108.99 -47.39
C GLN A 289 -14.42 107.63 -46.79
N SER A 290 -14.84 106.52 -47.40
CA SER A 290 -14.60 105.17 -46.87
C SER A 290 -13.29 104.54 -47.38
N PHE A 291 -12.73 105.00 -48.48
CA PHE A 291 -11.48 104.47 -49.05
C PHE A 291 -10.28 104.47 -48.08
N PRO A 292 -9.99 105.56 -47.33
CA PRO A 292 -8.82 105.60 -46.44
C PRO A 292 -8.90 104.60 -45.28
N SER A 293 -10.09 104.35 -44.75
CA SER A 293 -10.28 103.44 -43.62
C SER A 293 -10.23 101.96 -44.01
N LEU A 294 -10.64 101.65 -45.25
CA LEU A 294 -10.66 100.28 -45.78
C LEU A 294 -9.34 99.87 -46.48
N CYS A 295 -8.61 100.81 -47.08
CA CYS A 295 -7.30 100.54 -47.69
C CYS A 295 -6.12 100.55 -46.70
N ALA A 296 -6.31 101.04 -45.47
CA ALA A 296 -5.32 100.80 -44.41
C ALA A 296 -5.22 99.29 -44.14
N PRO A 297 -4.03 98.70 -43.91
CA PRO A 297 -3.95 97.34 -43.40
C PRO A 297 -4.74 97.25 -42.08
N PRO A 298 -5.50 96.17 -41.81
CA PRO A 298 -5.97 95.91 -40.46
C PRO A 298 -4.74 95.96 -39.56
N GLY A 299 -4.79 96.73 -38.47
CA GLY A 299 -3.63 96.97 -37.61
C GLY A 299 -2.95 95.65 -37.28
N SER A 300 -1.83 95.40 -37.95
CA SER A 300 -1.03 94.19 -37.79
C SER A 300 -0.39 94.28 -36.41
N LYS A 301 -1.12 93.84 -35.40
CA LYS A 301 -0.44 93.32 -34.22
C LYS A 301 0.20 92.03 -34.67
N ASP A 302 1.42 92.16 -35.18
CA ASP A 302 2.41 91.11 -35.49
C ASP A 302 1.92 89.71 -35.13
N LEU A 303 1.08 89.09 -35.97
CA LEU A 303 0.82 87.68 -35.83
C LEU A 303 2.11 86.99 -36.29
N PRO A 304 2.77 86.21 -35.41
CA PRO A 304 4.00 85.54 -35.79
C PRO A 304 3.70 84.64 -36.98
N ASN A 305 4.53 84.71 -38.03
CA ASN A 305 4.43 83.86 -39.20
C ASN A 305 4.49 82.38 -38.73
N ILE A 306 3.33 81.73 -38.64
CA ILE A 306 3.18 80.44 -37.96
C ILE A 306 3.91 79.40 -38.79
N THR A 307 5.13 79.08 -38.37
CA THR A 307 5.93 78.03 -39.00
C THR A 307 5.47 76.69 -38.41
N ILE A 308 4.62 75.97 -39.16
CA ILE A 308 4.13 74.66 -38.76
C ILE A 308 5.30 73.67 -38.80
N ASN A 309 5.77 73.24 -37.64
CA ASN A 309 6.74 72.16 -37.57
C ASN A 309 6.03 70.82 -37.87
N GLN A 310 6.12 70.36 -39.12
CA GLN A 310 5.52 69.10 -39.58
C GLN A 310 6.20 67.83 -39.01
N SER A 311 7.25 67.95 -38.20
CA SER A 311 8.05 66.81 -37.74
C SER A 311 7.78 66.39 -36.28
N PHE A 312 6.52 66.47 -35.83
CA PHE A 312 6.18 65.94 -34.51
C PHE A 312 6.18 64.40 -34.53
N SER A 313 7.06 63.78 -33.75
CA SER A 313 7.21 62.32 -33.72
C SER A 313 7.65 61.79 -32.36
N PHE A 314 6.95 60.75 -31.88
CA PHE A 314 7.33 59.99 -30.68
C PHE A 314 8.33 58.86 -30.98
N GLN A 315 8.90 58.80 -32.18
CA GLN A 315 9.78 57.69 -32.59
C GLN A 315 11.01 57.55 -31.69
N ALA A 316 11.54 58.65 -31.15
CA ALA A 316 12.65 58.63 -30.20
C ALA A 316 12.29 57.88 -28.90
N VAL A 317 11.07 58.07 -28.40
CA VAL A 317 10.56 57.36 -27.20
C VAL A 317 10.41 55.87 -27.50
N VAL A 318 9.83 55.53 -28.65
CA VAL A 318 9.67 54.13 -29.09
C VAL A 318 11.02 53.43 -29.24
N LYS A 319 12.00 54.08 -29.86
CA LYS A 319 13.38 53.57 -29.98
C LYS A 319 14.03 53.34 -28.62
N SER A 320 13.86 54.28 -27.69
CA SER A 320 14.41 54.16 -26.33
C SER A 320 13.79 53.00 -25.55
N VAL A 321 12.47 52.81 -25.64
CA VAL A 321 11.77 51.68 -25.01
C VAL A 321 12.17 50.35 -25.67
N SER A 322 12.39 50.33 -26.98
CA SER A 322 12.85 49.14 -27.70
C SER A 322 14.27 48.74 -27.26
N ALA A 323 15.19 49.70 -27.13
CA ALA A 323 16.53 49.43 -26.62
C ALA A 323 16.53 48.96 -25.16
N LEU A 324 15.59 49.46 -24.33
CA LEU A 324 15.41 48.97 -22.96
C LEU A 324 14.94 47.51 -22.94
N LYS A 325 14.01 47.13 -23.83
CA LYS A 325 13.52 45.76 -23.97
C LYS A 325 14.66 44.79 -24.26
N GLU A 326 15.48 45.09 -25.28
CA GLU A 326 16.61 44.22 -25.67
C GLU A 326 17.56 43.98 -24.50
N LYS A 327 17.95 45.06 -23.79
CA LYS A 327 18.82 44.94 -22.61
C LYS A 327 18.21 44.08 -21.51
N LEU A 328 16.90 44.17 -21.28
CA LEU A 328 16.21 43.39 -20.27
C LEU A 328 16.15 41.90 -20.66
N GLU A 329 15.87 41.61 -21.93
CA GLU A 329 15.82 40.24 -22.46
C GLU A 329 17.18 39.55 -22.38
N ASP A 330 18.26 40.25 -22.75
CA ASP A 330 19.62 39.71 -22.68
C ASP A 330 20.06 39.47 -21.22
N PHE A 331 19.73 40.40 -20.33
CA PHE A 331 19.98 40.24 -18.90
C PHE A 331 19.24 39.03 -18.32
N CYS A 332 17.96 38.86 -18.68
CA CYS A 332 17.17 37.72 -18.23
C CYS A 332 17.76 36.37 -18.68
N LYS A 333 18.18 36.25 -19.94
CA LYS A 333 18.83 35.02 -20.45
C LYS A 333 20.09 34.68 -19.67
N GLN A 334 20.94 35.67 -19.41
CA GLN A 334 22.18 35.46 -18.68
C GLN A 334 21.94 34.97 -17.24
N GLU A 335 20.94 35.51 -16.56
CA GLU A 335 20.61 35.10 -15.20
C GLU A 335 19.92 33.73 -15.15
N GLU A 336 19.11 33.38 -16.15
CA GLU A 336 18.47 32.07 -16.26
C GLU A 336 19.50 30.93 -16.32
N GLU A 337 20.59 31.12 -17.08
CA GLU A 337 21.70 30.16 -17.15
C GLU A 337 22.37 29.97 -15.77
N LYS A 338 22.57 31.06 -15.01
CA LYS A 338 23.18 31.01 -13.67
C LYS A 338 22.28 30.32 -12.65
N ILE A 339 20.97 30.60 -12.69
CA ILE A 339 19.98 29.98 -11.81
C ILE A 339 19.93 28.47 -12.06
N SER A 340 19.98 28.06 -13.33
CA SER A 340 19.95 26.65 -13.74
C SER A 340 21.23 25.88 -13.33
N ALA A 341 22.36 26.57 -13.18
CA ALA A 341 23.64 25.97 -12.79
C ALA A 341 23.80 25.74 -11.28
N GLY A 342 22.88 26.22 -10.44
CA GLY A 342 22.89 25.97 -9.00
C GLY A 342 22.62 24.49 -8.69
N GLY A 343 23.65 23.74 -8.29
CA GLY A 343 23.55 22.30 -8.02
C GLY A 343 22.62 21.94 -6.86
N TRP A 344 21.72 20.97 -7.10
CA TRP A 344 20.73 20.48 -6.13
C TRP A 344 21.15 19.10 -5.59
N GLU A 345 22.22 19.03 -4.77
CA GLU A 345 22.62 17.75 -4.16
C GLU A 345 21.80 17.46 -2.91
N PHE A 346 20.87 16.49 -2.99
CA PHE A 346 20.02 16.11 -1.87
C PHE A 346 20.47 14.84 -1.12
N ILE A 347 21.16 13.91 -1.79
CA ILE A 347 21.62 12.67 -1.16
C ILE A 347 23.06 12.40 -1.59
N LYS A 348 23.98 12.41 -0.62
CA LYS A 348 25.33 11.87 -0.79
C LYS A 348 25.31 10.39 -0.44
N TYR A 349 25.70 9.56 -1.40
CA TYR A 349 26.01 8.16 -1.12
C TYR A 349 27.43 8.11 -0.57
N GLU A 350 27.58 7.93 0.74
CA GLU A 350 28.85 7.48 1.31
C GLU A 350 28.93 5.97 1.09
N ASN A 351 29.86 5.54 0.24
CA ASN A 351 30.16 4.12 -0.03
C ASN A 351 30.94 3.49 1.12
#